data_AF-D6SRW2-F1
#
_entry.id   AF-D6SRW2-F1
#
_cell.length_a   1.000
_cell.length_b   1.000
_cell.length_c   1.000
_cell.angle_alpha   90.00
_cell.angle_beta   90.00
_cell.angle_gamma   90.00
#
_symmetry.space_group_name_H-M   'P 1'
#
loop_
_entity.id
_entity.type
_entity.pdbx_description
1 polymer ?
#
loop_
_entity_poly.entity_id
_entity_poly.type
_entity_poly.pdbx_seq_one_letter_code
_entity_poly.pdbx_strand_id
1 'polypeptide(L)'
;MKSFKWNTEKNQLLAKERGITFEEIVQGIEAGNKVVEVDHPDQKRYPGQKIMIVDMQGYAYLVPFVFDGQGDIFLKQLSRAERRPKNIWEGWMSEDNKKMNLDGYESEILEAYEQGRLSPSYSQTDFQAVARNTMKKTRKINIRISENDLNALQRKAAREGIPYQTLIGSVLHKYASGFLKESPE
;
A
#
# COMPACT_ATOMS: atom_id res chain seq x y z
N MET A 1 17.56 -12.38 7.79
CA MET A 1 17.31 -11.23 6.90
C MET A 1 15.89 -10.79 7.12
N LYS A 2 15.64 -9.49 7.35
CA LYS A 2 14.30 -8.96 7.59
C LYS A 2 13.46 -9.07 6.31
N SER A 3 12.16 -9.31 6.48
CA SER A 3 11.16 -9.36 5.41
C SER A 3 9.86 -8.67 5.86
N PHE A 4 9.05 -8.27 4.89
CA PHE A 4 7.70 -7.81 5.12
C PHE A 4 6.75 -9.00 5.25
N LYS A 5 5.89 -8.95 6.26
CA LYS A 5 4.79 -9.88 6.50
C LYS A 5 3.50 -9.09 6.58
N TRP A 6 2.40 -9.69 6.16
CA TRP A 6 1.06 -9.13 6.30
C TRP A 6 0.04 -10.25 6.45
N ASN A 7 -1.13 -9.92 6.98
CA ASN A 7 -2.26 -10.85 6.98
C ASN A 7 -2.89 -10.88 5.58
N THR A 8 -3.00 -12.08 5.00
CA THR A 8 -3.54 -12.28 3.64
C THR A 8 -5.02 -11.91 3.53
N GLU A 9 -5.84 -12.26 4.51
CA GLU A 9 -7.29 -11.94 4.52
C GLU A 9 -7.53 -10.43 4.60
N LYS A 10 -6.73 -9.72 5.41
CA LYS A 10 -6.80 -8.26 5.48
C LYS A 10 -6.32 -7.59 4.20
N ASN A 11 -5.26 -8.12 3.60
CA ASN A 11 -4.77 -7.67 2.29
C ASN A 11 -5.84 -7.87 1.20
N GLN A 12 -6.62 -8.95 1.26
CA GLN A 12 -7.72 -9.22 0.34
C GLN A 12 -8.85 -8.20 0.46
N LEU A 13 -9.22 -7.80 1.68
CA LEU A 13 -10.22 -6.75 1.91
C LEU A 13 -9.76 -5.40 1.35
N LEU A 14 -8.52 -5.01 1.62
CA LEU A 14 -7.92 -3.77 1.10
C LEU A 14 -7.86 -3.76 -0.44
N ALA A 15 -7.51 -4.89 -1.05
CA ALA A 15 -7.50 -5.06 -2.50
C ALA A 15 -8.89 -4.95 -3.15
N LYS A 16 -9.95 -5.30 -2.40
CA LYS A 16 -11.33 -5.24 -2.86
C LYS A 16 -11.92 -3.83 -2.71
N GLU A 17 -11.65 -3.17 -1.60
CA GLU A 17 -12.23 -1.85 -1.30
C GLU A 17 -11.46 -0.70 -1.95
N ARG A 18 -10.13 -0.81 -2.03
CA ARG A 18 -9.24 0.33 -2.35
C ARG A 18 -8.37 0.10 -3.58
N GLY A 19 -8.40 -1.11 -4.14
CA GLY A 19 -7.64 -1.47 -5.34
C GLY A 19 -6.12 -1.54 -5.13
N ILE A 20 -5.64 -1.47 -3.88
CA ILE A 20 -4.22 -1.54 -3.55
C ILE A 20 -3.92 -2.63 -2.52
N THR A 21 -2.77 -3.27 -2.67
CA THR A 21 -2.25 -4.36 -1.85
C THR A 21 -0.94 -4.00 -1.14
N PHE A 22 -0.63 -4.71 -0.06
CA PHE A 22 0.68 -4.62 0.58
C PHE A 22 1.82 -5.04 -0.34
N GLU A 23 1.58 -5.97 -1.26
CA GLU A 23 2.58 -6.38 -2.23
C GLU A 23 3.04 -5.22 -3.10
N GLU A 24 2.12 -4.35 -3.52
CA GLU A 24 2.45 -3.16 -4.31
C GLU A 24 3.28 -2.15 -3.53
N ILE A 25 2.94 -1.94 -2.25
CA ILE A 25 3.76 -1.09 -1.37
C ILE A 25 5.18 -1.64 -1.31
N VAL A 26 5.34 -2.94 -1.09
CA VAL A 26 6.65 -3.59 -1.02
C VAL A 26 7.39 -3.48 -2.36
N GLN A 27 6.71 -3.66 -3.50
CA GLN A 27 7.29 -3.47 -4.82
C GLN A 27 7.75 -2.02 -5.05
N GLY A 28 6.95 -1.03 -4.64
CA GLY A 28 7.32 0.38 -4.72
C GLY A 28 8.57 0.69 -3.90
N ILE A 29 8.65 0.15 -2.68
CA ILE A 29 9.83 0.28 -1.83
C ILE A 29 11.05 -0.39 -2.47
N GLU A 30 10.91 -1.59 -3.03
CA GLU A 30 11.99 -2.29 -3.74
C GLU A 30 12.51 -1.47 -4.94
N ALA A 31 11.59 -0.87 -5.71
CA ALA A 31 11.89 -0.01 -6.85
C ALA A 31 12.62 1.29 -6.47
N GLY A 32 12.72 1.60 -5.17
CA GLY A 32 13.44 2.77 -4.65
C GLY A 32 12.55 4.00 -4.44
N ASN A 33 11.23 3.82 -4.33
CA ASN A 33 10.33 4.91 -3.99
C ASN A 33 10.67 5.48 -2.60
N LYS A 34 10.39 6.77 -2.42
CA LYS A 34 10.70 7.44 -1.16
C LYS A 34 9.83 6.88 -0.04
N VAL A 35 10.50 6.45 1.02
CA VAL A 35 9.89 5.97 2.25
C VAL A 35 10.27 6.91 3.38
N VAL A 36 9.27 7.38 4.12
CA VAL A 36 9.48 8.16 5.34
C VAL A 36 8.86 7.39 6.49
N GLU A 37 9.66 7.12 7.51
CA GLU A 37 9.19 6.52 8.75
C GLU A 37 8.81 7.62 9.73
N VAL A 38 7.65 7.47 10.38
CA VAL A 38 7.15 8.37 11.41
C VAL A 38 6.59 7.58 12.58
N ASP A 39 6.62 8.15 13.77
CA ASP A 39 5.98 7.54 14.93
C ASP A 39 4.45 7.71 14.87
N HIS A 40 3.73 6.70 15.37
CA HIS A 40 2.28 6.82 15.54
C HIS A 40 1.96 7.98 16.51
N PRO A 41 0.99 8.86 16.19
CA PRO A 41 0.69 10.07 17.00
C PRO A 41 0.21 9.72 18.41
N ASP A 42 -0.51 8.60 18.57
CA ASP A 42 -0.91 8.06 19.87
C ASP A 42 -0.08 6.83 20.26
N GLN A 43 1.15 7.06 20.75
CA GLN A 43 2.00 6.00 21.32
C GLN A 43 1.45 5.44 22.64
N LYS A 44 0.50 6.12 23.30
CA LYS A 44 -0.09 5.61 24.56
C LYS A 44 -1.08 4.48 24.27
N ARG A 45 -1.87 4.61 23.21
CA ARG A 45 -2.80 3.57 22.74
C ARG A 45 -2.11 2.51 21.87
N TYR A 46 -1.09 2.90 21.12
CA TYR A 46 -0.40 2.03 20.17
C TYR A 46 1.13 2.02 20.38
N PRO A 47 1.61 1.49 21.52
CA PRO A 47 3.03 1.55 21.86
C PRO A 47 3.89 0.75 20.87
N GLY A 48 4.94 1.38 20.34
CA GLY A 48 5.90 0.75 19.44
C GLY A 48 5.39 0.59 18.00
N GLN A 49 4.17 1.07 17.71
CA GLN A 49 3.66 1.14 16.35
C GLN A 49 4.23 2.37 15.63
N LYS A 50 4.65 2.15 14.40
CA LYS A 50 5.17 3.19 13.51
C LYS A 50 4.36 3.23 12.23
N ILE A 51 4.50 4.31 11.48
CA ILE A 51 3.82 4.51 10.21
C ILE A 51 4.89 4.73 9.15
N MET A 52 4.78 3.97 8.07
CA MET A 52 5.61 4.12 6.89
C MET A 52 4.81 4.89 5.84
N ILE A 53 5.32 6.05 5.44
CA ILE A 53 4.75 6.86 4.36
C ILE A 53 5.54 6.54 3.09
N VAL A 54 4.87 5.94 2.11
CA VAL A 54 5.47 5.60 0.81
C VAL A 54 4.87 6.52 -0.25
N ASP A 55 5.72 7.26 -0.96
CA ASP A 55 5.30 8.07 -2.11
C ASP A 55 5.21 7.18 -3.35
N MET A 56 4.00 6.95 -3.85
CA MET A 56 3.74 6.13 -5.02
C MET A 56 2.68 6.79 -5.89
N GLN A 57 2.99 6.96 -7.18
CA GLN A 57 2.04 7.41 -8.20
C GLN A 57 1.33 8.74 -7.86
N GLY A 58 2.01 9.64 -7.14
CA GLY A 58 1.48 10.95 -6.75
C GLY A 58 0.59 10.93 -5.49
N TYR A 59 0.42 9.77 -4.86
CA TYR A 59 -0.29 9.60 -3.59
C TYR A 59 0.68 9.23 -2.47
N ALA A 60 0.35 9.62 -1.24
CA ALA A 60 1.04 9.18 -0.04
C ALA A 60 0.30 7.99 0.55
N TYR A 61 0.97 6.84 0.63
CA TYR A 61 0.42 5.65 1.27
C TYR A 61 0.95 5.54 2.69
N LEU A 62 0.03 5.62 3.66
CA LEU A 62 0.26 5.48 5.08
C LEU A 62 0.10 4.01 5.45
N VAL A 63 1.20 3.40 5.88
CA VAL A 63 1.26 1.96 6.16
C VAL A 63 1.73 1.75 7.59
N PRO A 64 0.80 1.59 8.55
CA PRO A 64 1.15 1.28 9.93
C PRO A 64 1.82 -0.09 10.01
N PHE A 65 2.94 -0.15 10.72
CA PHE A 65 3.73 -1.37 10.88
C PHE A 65 4.26 -1.52 12.31
N VAL A 66 4.59 -2.76 12.66
CA VAL A 66 5.29 -3.13 13.90
C VAL A 66 6.43 -4.08 13.57
N PHE A 67 7.50 -4.03 14.37
CA PHE A 67 8.52 -5.07 14.32
C PHE A 67 8.04 -6.29 15.12
N ASP A 68 8.13 -7.48 14.54
CA ASP A 68 7.93 -8.71 15.31
C ASP A 68 9.16 -9.03 16.17
N GLY A 69 9.03 -9.97 17.11
CA GLY A 69 10.13 -10.38 18.00
C GLY A 69 11.33 -11.00 17.28
N GLN A 70 11.22 -11.27 15.97
CA GLN A 70 12.29 -11.79 15.10
C GLN A 70 12.92 -10.69 14.23
N GLY A 71 12.40 -9.47 14.29
CA GLY A 71 12.86 -8.30 13.54
C GLY A 71 12.27 -8.15 12.14
N ASP A 72 11.29 -8.98 11.75
CA ASP A 72 10.51 -8.79 10.53
C ASP A 72 9.49 -7.65 10.70
N ILE A 73 9.06 -7.07 9.57
CA ILE A 73 8.14 -5.93 9.56
C ILE A 73 6.73 -6.44 9.25
N PHE A 74 5.82 -6.32 10.21
CA PHE A 74 4.42 -6.70 10.02
C PHE A 74 3.58 -5.49 9.64
N LEU A 75 3.04 -5.50 8.42
CA LEU A 75 2.17 -4.45 7.88
C LEU A 75 0.74 -4.69 8.37
N LYS A 76 0.18 -3.70 9.06
CA LYS A 76 -1.13 -3.82 9.71
C LYS A 76 -2.27 -3.28 8.86
N GLN A 77 -2.07 -2.14 8.20
CA GLN A 77 -3.14 -1.45 7.47
C GLN A 77 -2.56 -0.64 6.32
N LEU A 78 -3.41 -0.20 5.40
CA LEU A 78 -3.03 0.61 4.25
C LEU A 78 -4.06 1.71 4.03
N SER A 79 -3.65 2.95 4.25
CA SER A 79 -4.48 4.14 3.98
C SER A 79 -3.84 4.95 2.87
N ARG A 80 -4.66 5.40 1.91
CA ARG A 80 -4.22 6.33 0.86
C ARG A 80 -4.61 7.74 1.31
N ALA A 81 -3.63 8.62 1.43
CA ALA A 81 -3.90 10.04 1.60
C ALA A 81 -3.96 10.73 0.24
N GLU A 82 -5.05 11.45 -0.01
CA GLU A 82 -5.05 12.56 -0.97
C GLU A 82 -4.07 13.60 -0.40
N ARG A 83 -3.02 13.98 -1.14
CA ARG A 83 -1.96 14.89 -0.63
C ARG A 83 -2.59 16.09 0.13
N ARG A 84 -2.21 16.45 1.37
CA ARG A 84 -0.92 17.03 1.87
C ARG A 84 -0.90 17.18 3.42
N PRO A 85 0.29 17.40 4.04
CA PRO A 85 0.50 18.64 4.82
C PRO A 85 1.46 19.64 4.13
N LYS A 86 1.12 20.93 4.22
CA LYS A 86 1.65 22.10 3.47
C LYS A 86 3.09 22.51 3.79
N ASN A 87 3.80 21.81 4.65
CA ASN A 87 5.10 22.20 5.18
C ASN A 87 6.31 21.60 4.43
N ILE A 88 6.13 20.80 3.36
CA ILE A 88 7.29 20.28 2.58
C ILE A 88 7.19 20.47 1.05
N TRP A 89 6.04 20.62 0.37
CA TRP A 89 5.99 20.81 -1.10
C TRP A 89 4.76 21.65 -1.54
N GLU A 90 4.82 22.49 -2.59
CA GLU A 90 3.78 23.44 -3.05
C GLU A 90 3.07 23.01 -4.37
N GLY A 91 1.78 23.32 -4.54
CA GLY A 91 1.00 23.06 -5.78
C GLY A 91 0.14 21.77 -5.89
N TRP A 92 -1.09 21.97 -6.42
CA TRP A 92 -2.10 21.04 -6.97
C TRP A 92 -3.15 20.40 -6.03
N MET A 93 -4.42 20.60 -6.42
CA MET A 93 -5.65 19.91 -6.03
C MET A 93 -6.16 19.14 -7.25
N SER A 94 -6.80 17.99 -7.04
CA SER A 94 -7.65 17.35 -8.06
C SER A 94 -8.88 16.74 -7.41
N GLU A 95 -10.04 17.09 -7.96
CA GLU A 95 -11.38 16.61 -7.62
C GLU A 95 -11.56 15.15 -8.04
N ASP A 96 -11.53 14.22 -7.11
CA ASP A 96 -12.20 12.92 -7.24
C ASP A 96 -12.41 12.33 -5.84
N ASN A 97 -13.42 12.86 -5.15
CA ASN A 97 -13.79 12.48 -3.79
C ASN A 97 -14.49 11.11 -3.80
N LYS A 98 -13.71 10.04 -3.93
CA LYS A 98 -14.19 8.69 -3.60
C LYS A 98 -13.97 8.49 -2.11
N LYS A 99 -14.93 8.96 -1.30
CA LYS A 99 -15.00 8.75 0.16
C LYS A 99 -14.63 7.30 0.49
N MET A 100 -13.42 7.09 0.98
CA MET A 100 -13.01 5.80 1.53
C MET A 100 -13.86 5.56 2.77
N ASN A 101 -14.37 4.34 2.93
CA ASN A 101 -14.93 3.92 4.21
C ASN A 101 -13.73 3.71 5.14
N LEU A 102 -13.29 4.80 5.78
CA LEU A 102 -12.20 4.81 6.73
C LEU A 102 -12.76 4.39 8.07
N ASP A 103 -12.15 3.40 8.71
CA ASP A 103 -12.47 3.10 10.10
C ASP A 103 -12.01 4.25 11.02
N GLY A 104 -12.44 4.24 12.28
CA GLY A 104 -12.09 5.31 13.23
C GLY A 104 -10.57 5.47 13.44
N TYR A 105 -9.80 4.40 13.26
CA TYR A 105 -8.35 4.39 13.41
C TYR A 105 -7.65 4.97 12.16
N GLU A 106 -8.16 4.68 10.97
CA GLU A 106 -7.65 5.23 9.72
C GLU A 106 -7.90 6.73 9.61
N SER A 107 -9.06 7.18 10.07
CA SER A 107 -9.38 8.61 10.14
C SER A 107 -8.43 9.34 11.08
N GLU A 108 -8.08 8.75 12.23
CA GLU A 108 -7.12 9.32 13.18
C GLU A 108 -5.72 9.48 12.59
N ILE A 109 -5.24 8.48 11.85
CA ILE A 109 -3.92 8.54 11.20
C ILE A 109 -3.90 9.57 10.07
N LEU A 110 -4.96 9.60 9.26
CA LEU A 110 -5.07 10.53 8.14
C LEU A 110 -5.15 11.99 8.64
N GLU A 111 -5.94 12.24 9.68
CA GLU A 111 -6.03 13.55 10.33
C GLU A 111 -4.69 13.99 10.92
N ALA A 112 -3.97 13.07 11.59
CA ALA A 112 -2.65 13.37 12.13
C ALA A 112 -1.62 13.69 11.03
N TYR A 113 -1.70 13.01 9.89
CA TYR A 113 -0.89 13.29 8.71
C TYR A 113 -1.20 14.69 8.14
N GLU A 114 -2.48 15.00 7.92
CA GLU A 114 -2.92 16.28 7.35
C GLU A 114 -2.62 17.48 8.25
N GLN A 115 -2.71 17.29 9.57
CA GLN A 115 -2.40 18.33 10.55
C GLN A 115 -0.89 18.43 10.86
N GLY A 116 -0.05 17.61 10.22
CA GLY A 116 1.41 17.65 10.43
C GLY A 116 1.84 17.24 11.84
N ARG A 117 1.02 16.46 12.56
CA ARG A 117 1.31 15.98 13.92
C ARG A 117 2.25 14.77 13.95
N LEU A 118 2.62 14.24 12.79
CA LEU A 118 3.51 13.09 12.67
C LEU A 118 4.97 13.50 12.86
N SER A 119 5.63 12.84 13.81
CA SER A 119 7.04 13.07 14.09
C SER A 119 7.90 12.10 13.28
N PRO A 120 8.89 12.58 12.49
CA PRO A 120 9.78 11.70 11.73
C PRO A 120 10.60 10.84 12.69
N SER A 121 10.58 9.53 12.44
CA SER A 121 11.40 8.54 13.13
C SER A 121 12.51 8.12 12.17
N TYR A 122 13.73 8.56 12.44
CA TYR A 122 14.89 8.14 11.66
C TYR A 122 15.40 6.81 12.20
N SER A 123 14.81 5.69 11.78
CA SER A 123 15.48 4.39 11.97
C SER A 123 16.49 4.15 10.84
N GLN A 124 17.59 3.45 11.14
CA GLN A 124 18.55 2.97 10.13
C GLN A 124 18.01 1.78 9.30
N THR A 125 16.70 1.56 9.27
CA THR A 125 16.13 0.41 8.56
C THR A 125 16.18 0.64 7.05
N ASP A 126 16.96 -0.16 6.35
CA ASP A 126 16.94 -0.22 4.89
C ASP A 126 15.69 -0.96 4.40
N PHE A 127 14.58 -0.22 4.28
CA PHE A 127 13.31 -0.74 3.79
C PHE A 127 13.43 -1.31 2.37
N GLN A 128 14.33 -0.78 1.54
CA GLN A 128 14.56 -1.29 0.18
C GLN A 128 15.18 -2.69 0.23
N ALA A 129 16.16 -2.94 1.10
CA ALA A 129 16.71 -4.27 1.31
C ALA A 129 15.67 -5.25 1.88
N VAL A 130 14.82 -4.80 2.82
CA VAL A 130 13.71 -5.62 3.35
C VAL A 130 12.72 -5.99 2.24
N ALA A 131 12.37 -5.04 1.37
CA ALA A 131 11.49 -5.27 0.24
C ALA A 131 12.07 -6.30 -0.75
N ARG A 132 13.34 -6.12 -1.14
CA ARG A 132 14.06 -7.08 -2.00
C ARG A 132 14.06 -8.50 -1.43
N ASN A 133 14.29 -8.66 -0.13
CA ASN A 133 14.27 -9.98 0.51
C ASN A 133 12.89 -10.62 0.53
N THR A 134 11.85 -9.80 0.61
CA THR A 134 10.44 -10.25 0.56
C THR A 134 10.10 -10.71 -0.86
N MET A 135 10.46 -9.92 -1.87
CA MET A 135 10.17 -10.22 -3.28
C MET A 135 11.04 -11.36 -3.83
N LYS A 136 12.25 -11.59 -3.33
CA LYS A 136 13.02 -12.80 -3.68
C LYS A 136 12.31 -14.12 -3.36
N LYS A 137 11.32 -14.10 -2.45
CA LYS A 137 10.51 -15.27 -2.11
C LYS A 137 9.28 -15.42 -3.03
N THR A 138 8.93 -14.43 -3.86
CA THR A 138 7.85 -14.53 -4.84
C THR A 138 8.34 -15.20 -6.14
N ARG A 139 7.46 -15.95 -6.81
CA ARG A 139 7.80 -16.66 -8.05
C ARG A 139 7.28 -15.89 -9.26
N LYS A 140 8.13 -15.68 -10.27
CA LYS A 140 7.74 -15.09 -11.56
C LYS A 140 6.93 -16.08 -12.38
N ILE A 141 5.87 -15.60 -13.02
CA ILE A 141 5.07 -16.35 -13.99
C ILE A 141 5.10 -15.61 -15.34
N ASN A 142 5.20 -16.34 -16.44
CA ASN A 142 5.11 -15.78 -17.79
C ASN A 142 3.74 -16.14 -18.37
N ILE A 143 2.95 -15.13 -18.77
CA ILE A 143 1.60 -15.31 -19.32
C ILE A 143 1.57 -14.74 -20.73
N ARG A 144 0.96 -15.48 -21.67
CA ARG A 144 0.62 -14.97 -23.01
C ARG A 144 -0.81 -14.45 -22.99
N ILE A 145 -1.01 -13.22 -23.48
CA ILE A 145 -2.31 -12.56 -23.52
C ILE A 145 -2.46 -11.86 -24.88
N SER A 146 -3.70 -11.71 -25.35
CA SER A 146 -3.96 -10.98 -26.60
C SER A 146 -3.67 -9.49 -26.43
N GLU A 147 -3.30 -8.81 -27.51
CA GLU A 147 -3.05 -7.37 -27.51
C GLU A 147 -4.31 -6.57 -27.13
N ASN A 148 -5.48 -7.03 -27.59
CA ASN A 148 -6.77 -6.42 -27.25
C ASN A 148 -7.06 -6.48 -25.75
N ASP A 149 -6.81 -7.64 -25.12
CA ASP A 149 -7.02 -7.81 -23.67
C ASP A 149 -5.99 -7.03 -22.86
N LEU A 150 -4.72 -7.02 -23.30
CA LEU A 150 -3.69 -6.21 -22.67
C LEU A 150 -4.07 -4.72 -22.67
N ASN A 151 -4.52 -4.22 -23.81
CA ASN A 151 -4.99 -2.84 -23.93
C ASN A 151 -6.22 -2.56 -23.06
N ALA A 152 -7.14 -3.53 -22.95
CA ALA A 152 -8.31 -3.41 -22.08
C ALA A 152 -7.92 -3.35 -20.60
N LEU A 153 -6.99 -4.21 -20.17
CA LEU A 153 -6.44 -4.22 -18.82
C LEU A 153 -5.69 -2.93 -18.50
N GLN A 154 -4.88 -2.43 -19.44
CA GLN A 154 -4.18 -1.16 -19.28
C GLN A 154 -5.14 0.02 -19.14
N ARG A 155 -6.18 0.10 -19.98
CA ARG A 155 -7.22 1.14 -19.86
C ARG A 155 -7.97 1.05 -18.53
N LYS A 156 -8.30 -0.16 -18.09
CA LYS A 156 -9.01 -0.38 -16.83
C LYS A 156 -8.14 0.01 -15.63
N ALA A 157 -6.88 -0.41 -15.64
CA ALA A 157 -5.91 -0.07 -14.61
C ALA A 157 -5.67 1.45 -14.55
N ALA A 158 -5.53 2.12 -15.71
CA ALA A 158 -5.39 3.57 -15.80
C ALA A 158 -6.60 4.31 -15.21
N ARG A 159 -7.83 3.83 -15.48
CA ARG A 159 -9.06 4.37 -14.86
C ARG A 159 -9.10 4.19 -13.34
N GLU A 160 -8.60 3.07 -12.86
CA GLU A 160 -8.51 2.77 -11.42
C GLU A 160 -7.29 3.45 -10.76
N GLY A 161 -6.44 4.12 -11.55
CA GLY A 161 -5.23 4.78 -11.07
C GLY A 161 -4.13 3.82 -10.60
N ILE A 162 -4.18 2.55 -11.02
CA ILE A 162 -3.25 1.49 -10.60
C ILE A 162 -2.40 1.00 -11.79
N PRO A 163 -1.20 0.45 -11.57
CA PRO A 163 -0.44 -0.23 -12.62
C PRO A 163 -1.24 -1.40 -13.21
N TYR A 164 -1.13 -1.65 -14.52
CA TYR A 164 -1.85 -2.78 -15.12
C TYR A 164 -1.34 -4.14 -14.63
N GLN A 165 -0.06 -4.25 -14.26
CA GLN A 165 0.47 -5.47 -13.64
C GLN A 165 -0.14 -5.71 -12.26
N THR A 166 -0.39 -4.64 -11.47
CA THR A 166 -1.15 -4.72 -10.23
C THR A 166 -2.53 -5.30 -10.49
N LEU A 167 -3.24 -4.75 -11.47
CA LEU A 167 -4.60 -5.18 -11.77
C LEU A 167 -4.61 -6.67 -12.12
N ILE A 168 -3.66 -7.14 -12.94
CA ILE A 168 -3.49 -8.56 -13.28
C ILE A 168 -3.24 -9.40 -12.03
N GLY A 169 -2.30 -9.01 -11.16
CA GLY A 169 -2.01 -9.72 -9.92
C GLY A 169 -3.22 -9.78 -8.99
N SER A 170 -3.93 -8.67 -8.84
CA SER A 170 -5.18 -8.56 -8.06
C SER A 170 -6.26 -9.51 -8.57
N VAL A 171 -6.44 -9.58 -9.90
CA VAL A 171 -7.42 -10.48 -10.53
C VAL A 171 -7.03 -11.94 -10.34
N LEU A 172 -5.77 -12.31 -10.58
CA LEU A 172 -5.26 -13.66 -10.36
C LEU A 172 -5.44 -14.09 -8.90
N HIS A 173 -5.15 -13.20 -7.96
CA HIS A 173 -5.34 -13.44 -6.55
C HIS A 173 -6.83 -13.62 -6.20
N LYS A 174 -7.71 -12.72 -6.67
CA LYS A 174 -9.17 -12.78 -6.46
C LYS A 174 -9.78 -14.06 -7.02
N TYR A 175 -9.28 -14.52 -8.17
CA TYR A 175 -9.69 -15.77 -8.79
C TYR A 175 -9.22 -16.98 -7.96
N ALA A 176 -7.93 -17.05 -7.62
CA ALA A 176 -7.36 -18.16 -6.84
C ALA A 176 -7.96 -18.29 -5.43
N SER A 177 -8.41 -17.17 -4.85
CA SER A 177 -9.03 -17.12 -3.53
C SER A 177 -10.56 -17.34 -3.56
N GLY A 178 -11.15 -17.57 -4.75
CA GLY A 178 -12.57 -17.85 -4.91
C GLY A 178 -13.51 -16.63 -4.76
N PHE A 179 -12.95 -15.42 -4.67
CA PHE A 179 -13.72 -14.18 -4.53
C PHE A 179 -14.19 -13.60 -5.86
N LEU A 180 -13.61 -14.05 -6.98
CA LEU A 180 -14.11 -13.74 -8.31
C LEU A 180 -15.19 -14.78 -8.66
N LYS A 181 -16.46 -14.44 -8.44
CA LYS A 181 -17.57 -15.27 -8.91
C LYS A 181 -17.64 -15.20 -10.44
N GLU A 182 -17.60 -16.36 -11.09
CA GLU A 182 -18.04 -16.49 -12.47
C GLU A 182 -19.49 -16.00 -12.52
N SER A 183 -19.81 -15.12 -13.46
CA SER A 183 -21.22 -14.74 -13.66
C SER A 183 -21.95 -15.99 -14.12
N PRO A 184 -23.06 -16.39 -13.48
CA PRO A 184 -23.85 -17.50 -13.99
C PRO A 184 -24.33 -17.14 -15.41
N GLU A 185 -24.09 -18.05 -16.35
CA GLU A 185 -24.59 -17.97 -17.73
C GLU A 185 -26.12 -17.91 -17.79
#